data_AF-A0A1F6C4D0-F1
#
_entry.id   AF-A0A1F6C4D0-F1
#
_cell.length_a   1.000
_cell.length_b   1.000
_cell.length_c   1.000
_cell.angle_alpha   90.00
_cell.angle_beta   90.00
_cell.angle_gamma   90.00
#
_symmetry.space_group_name_H-M   'P 1'
#
loop_
_entity.id
_entity.type
_entity.pdbx_description
1 polymer ?
#
loop_
_entity_poly.entity_id
_entity_poly.type
_entity_poly.pdbx_seq_one_letter_code
_entity_poly.pdbx_strand_id
1 'polypeptide(L)'
;MTTPALPFISLVRIGDVSPEVCARVAEGVSRRLGLACLVSGDVAPPDFAYDERRGQHCSTRLLGRLRERAEGVRVLGVADVDLFMPVLTFVFGEAILGGRAAVVSLHRLRQTVYGLPDDPGLTLLRAEREALHELGHTFGLVHCPDYTCPMHATRSVEEIDLATGGLCRACGARISEAIRGVSGNGRVRQASPEPPSRRRRSLLSALFPFLKGQPQGDAPTKPCTPKIPDE
;
A
#
# COMPACT_ATOMS: atom_id res chain seq x y z
N MET A 1 17.04 31.92 12.26
CA MET A 1 16.07 30.87 12.65
C MET A 1 15.43 30.38 11.36
N THR A 2 15.76 29.17 10.90
CA THR A 2 15.13 28.57 9.72
C THR A 2 13.72 28.14 10.07
N THR A 3 12.71 28.69 9.38
CA THR A 3 11.33 28.22 9.46
C THR A 3 11.31 26.72 9.21
N PRO A 4 10.71 25.88 10.07
CA PRO A 4 10.62 24.46 9.79
C PRO A 4 9.82 24.27 8.50
N ALA A 5 10.39 23.52 7.55
CA ALA A 5 9.69 23.17 6.32
C ALA A 5 8.38 22.46 6.66
N LEU A 6 7.29 22.87 5.99
CA LEU A 6 5.98 22.23 6.17
C LEU A 6 6.06 20.75 5.78
N PRO A 7 5.40 19.84 6.52
CA PRO A 7 5.42 18.43 6.18
C PRO A 7 4.73 18.20 4.83
N PHE A 8 5.30 17.30 4.02
CA PHE A 8 4.75 16.93 2.72
C PHE A 8 5.00 15.44 2.41
N ILE A 9 4.19 14.87 1.52
CA ILE A 9 4.38 13.55 0.93
C ILE A 9 5.18 13.74 -0.36
N SER A 10 6.25 12.97 -0.51
CA SER A 10 6.99 12.90 -1.78
C SER A 10 6.35 11.82 -2.66
N LEU A 11 6.03 12.16 -3.91
CA LEU A 11 5.56 11.22 -4.92
C LEU A 11 6.69 10.95 -5.91
N VAL A 12 7.08 9.69 -6.06
CA VAL A 12 8.15 9.26 -6.97
C VAL A 12 7.55 8.42 -8.08
N ARG A 13 7.87 8.74 -9.34
CA ARG A 13 7.46 7.94 -10.50
C ARG A 13 8.42 6.77 -10.68
N ILE A 14 7.87 5.58 -10.91
CA ILE A 14 8.64 4.35 -11.10
C ILE A 14 8.29 3.76 -12.47
N GLY A 15 9.25 3.75 -13.39
CA GLY A 15 9.02 3.34 -14.78
C GLY A 15 8.36 4.42 -15.63
N ASP A 16 7.63 4.01 -16.66
CA ASP A 16 7.08 4.91 -17.68
C ASP A 16 5.67 5.39 -17.28
N VAL A 17 5.63 6.19 -16.22
CA VAL A 17 4.39 6.84 -15.77
C VAL A 17 4.33 8.27 -16.27
N SER A 18 3.26 8.59 -17.01
CA SER A 18 2.98 9.94 -17.50
C SER A 18 3.05 10.97 -16.34
N PRO A 19 3.76 12.11 -16.53
CA PRO A 19 3.81 13.18 -15.53
C PRO A 19 2.42 13.67 -15.12
N GLU A 20 1.47 13.71 -16.07
CA GLU A 20 0.10 14.15 -15.83
C GLU A 20 -0.61 13.23 -14.83
N VAL A 21 -0.44 11.90 -14.98
CA VAL A 21 -1.04 10.93 -14.07
C VAL A 21 -0.56 11.15 -12.64
N CYS A 22 0.75 11.34 -12.45
CA CYS A 22 1.31 11.60 -11.13
C CYS A 22 0.90 12.95 -10.55
N ALA A 23 0.78 13.99 -11.37
CA ALA A 23 0.26 15.28 -10.94
C ALA A 23 -1.18 15.16 -10.43
N ARG A 24 -2.03 14.42 -11.15
CA ARG A 24 -3.43 14.17 -10.77
C ARG A 24 -3.56 13.36 -9.49
N VAL A 25 -2.75 12.30 -9.33
CA VAL A 25 -2.70 11.52 -8.09
C VAL A 25 -2.21 12.39 -6.92
N ALA A 26 -1.16 13.18 -7.11
CA ALA A 26 -0.64 14.10 -6.09
C ALA A 26 -1.70 15.14 -5.66
N GLU A 27 -2.41 15.74 -6.61
CA GLU A 27 -3.50 16.68 -6.36
C GLU A 27 -4.64 16.03 -5.56
N GLY A 28 -5.08 14.84 -5.99
CA GLY A 28 -6.13 14.06 -5.32
C GLY A 28 -5.78 13.71 -3.88
N VAL A 29 -4.57 13.17 -3.68
CA VAL A 29 -4.02 12.87 -2.35
C VAL A 29 -3.93 14.13 -1.48
N SER A 30 -3.39 15.23 -2.02
CA SER A 30 -3.22 16.47 -1.29
C SER A 30 -4.55 17.00 -0.76
N ARG A 31 -5.55 17.04 -1.63
CA ARG A 31 -6.90 17.52 -1.32
C ARG A 31 -7.59 16.65 -0.27
N ARG A 32 -7.45 15.33 -0.34
CA ARG A 32 -8.15 14.40 0.57
C ARG A 32 -7.48 14.24 1.92
N LEU A 33 -6.16 14.40 1.99
CA LEU A 33 -5.40 14.27 3.24
C LEU A 33 -5.15 15.62 3.92
N GLY A 34 -5.32 16.75 3.21
CA GLY A 34 -4.96 18.07 3.72
C GLY A 34 -3.46 18.23 3.96
N LEU A 35 -2.64 17.46 3.24
CA LEU A 35 -1.18 17.41 3.36
C LEU A 35 -0.58 17.48 1.96
N ALA A 36 0.33 18.42 1.73
CA ALA A 36 0.94 18.60 0.41
C ALA A 36 1.57 17.28 -0.09
N CYS A 37 1.24 16.89 -1.32
CA CYS A 37 1.87 15.79 -2.03
C CYS A 37 2.56 16.35 -3.27
N LEU A 38 3.88 16.20 -3.34
CA LEU A 38 4.71 16.82 -4.37
C LEU A 38 5.38 15.74 -5.21
N VAL A 39 5.31 15.86 -6.53
CA VAL A 39 6.09 14.99 -7.43
C VAL A 39 7.57 15.36 -7.29
N SER A 40 8.38 14.45 -6.78
CA SER A 40 9.78 14.72 -6.39
C SER A 40 10.82 14.10 -7.32
N GLY A 41 10.43 13.24 -8.26
CA GLY A 41 11.34 12.72 -9.27
C GLY A 41 10.96 11.34 -9.78
N ASP A 42 11.91 10.78 -10.53
CA ASP A 42 11.72 9.58 -11.35
C ASP A 42 12.80 8.55 -11.05
N VAL A 43 12.40 7.28 -11.06
CA VAL A 43 13.33 6.16 -10.95
C VAL A 43 12.92 5.06 -11.92
N ALA A 44 13.91 4.37 -12.47
CA ALA A 44 13.65 3.10 -13.15
C ALA A 44 13.14 2.07 -12.11
N PRO A 45 12.25 1.15 -12.52
CA PRO A 45 11.95 -0.03 -11.73
C PRO A 45 13.26 -0.79 -11.47
N PRO A 46 13.58 -1.15 -10.23
CA PRO A 46 14.85 -1.78 -9.93
C PRO A 46 14.87 -3.23 -10.43
N ASP A 47 15.88 -3.58 -11.24
CA ASP A 47 16.07 -4.93 -11.79
C ASP A 47 16.07 -6.02 -10.70
N PHE A 48 16.66 -5.74 -9.54
CA PHE A 48 16.68 -6.69 -8.41
C PHE A 48 15.29 -7.00 -7.85
N ALA A 49 14.27 -6.20 -8.16
CA ALA A 49 12.89 -6.47 -7.76
C ALA A 49 12.14 -7.29 -8.81
N TYR A 50 12.65 -7.42 -10.04
CA TYR A 50 12.01 -8.16 -11.11
C TYR A 50 12.13 -9.67 -10.90
N ASP A 51 11.02 -10.39 -11.15
CA ASP A 51 10.95 -11.84 -11.18
C ASP A 51 10.57 -12.27 -12.60
N GLU A 52 11.53 -12.83 -13.34
CA GLU A 52 11.36 -13.25 -14.73
C GLU A 52 10.26 -14.30 -14.92
N ARG A 53 10.07 -15.19 -13.93
CA ARG A 53 9.08 -16.27 -14.03
C ARG A 53 7.66 -15.71 -13.93
N ARG A 54 7.49 -14.62 -13.19
CA ARG A 54 6.22 -13.92 -13.02
C ARG A 54 5.99 -12.84 -14.06
N GLY A 55 7.06 -12.24 -14.58
CA GLY A 55 6.97 -10.99 -15.33
C GLY A 55 6.51 -9.82 -14.46
N GLN A 56 6.78 -9.87 -13.15
CA GLN A 56 6.29 -8.91 -12.15
C GLN A 56 7.44 -8.40 -11.27
N HIS A 57 7.21 -7.28 -10.58
CA HIS A 57 8.15 -6.73 -9.60
C HIS A 57 7.69 -6.96 -8.16
N CYS A 58 8.61 -7.36 -7.29
CA CYS A 58 8.35 -7.54 -5.88
C CYS A 58 8.16 -6.18 -5.19
N SER A 59 6.93 -5.88 -4.74
CA SER A 59 6.57 -4.62 -4.09
C SER A 59 7.37 -4.38 -2.81
N THR A 60 7.63 -5.41 -2.01
CA THR A 60 8.42 -5.30 -0.77
C THR A 60 9.87 -4.86 -1.05
N ARG A 61 10.46 -5.32 -2.16
CA ARG A 61 11.82 -4.91 -2.59
C ARG A 61 11.83 -3.44 -3.07
N LEU A 62 10.79 -3.03 -3.82
CA LEU A 62 10.58 -1.64 -4.23
C LEU A 62 10.43 -0.69 -3.03
N LEU A 63 9.67 -1.08 -2.00
CA LEU A 63 9.50 -0.29 -0.77
C LEU A 63 10.82 -0.03 -0.04
N GLY A 64 11.73 -1.01 -0.03
CA GLY A 64 13.07 -0.84 0.53
C GLY A 64 13.83 0.33 -0.12
N ARG A 65 13.76 0.42 -1.46
CA ARG A 65 14.40 1.49 -2.24
C ARG A 65 13.71 2.84 -2.09
N LEU A 66 12.38 2.87 -2.06
CA LEU A 66 11.62 4.10 -1.86
C LEU A 66 11.90 4.72 -0.50
N ARG A 67 12.00 3.91 0.55
CA ARG A 67 12.29 4.37 1.91
C ARG A 67 13.60 5.16 2.01
N GLU A 68 14.62 4.78 1.24
CA GLU A 68 15.91 5.49 1.17
C GLU A 68 15.79 6.87 0.51
N ARG A 69 14.78 7.07 -0.35
CA ARG A 69 14.52 8.29 -1.11
C ARG A 69 13.46 9.20 -0.47
N ALA A 70 13.02 8.88 0.74
CA ALA A 70 11.96 9.64 1.40
C ALA A 70 12.48 11.02 1.86
N GLU A 71 12.24 12.05 1.05
CA GLU A 71 12.54 13.45 1.38
C GLU A 71 11.46 14.08 2.28
N GLY A 72 10.20 13.67 2.11
CA GLY A 72 9.06 14.16 2.89
C GLY A 72 8.76 13.35 4.15
N VAL A 73 7.62 13.62 4.79
CA VAL A 73 7.14 12.80 5.91
C VAL A 73 6.79 11.39 5.48
N ARG A 74 6.38 11.21 4.21
CA ARG A 74 6.09 9.95 3.53
C ARG A 74 6.62 10.00 2.10
N VAL A 75 6.79 8.82 1.51
CA VAL A 75 7.05 8.63 0.10
C VAL A 75 6.03 7.66 -0.49
N LEU A 76 5.43 8.05 -1.62
CA LEU A 76 4.53 7.25 -2.41
C LEU A 76 5.19 7.00 -3.78
N GLY A 77 5.49 5.75 -4.08
CA GLY A 77 5.83 5.32 -5.43
C GLY A 77 4.57 5.16 -6.27
N VAL A 78 4.53 5.72 -7.47
CA VAL A 78 3.53 5.38 -8.49
C VAL A 78 4.25 4.68 -9.63
N ALA A 79 3.86 3.43 -9.89
CA ALA A 79 4.53 2.55 -10.84
C ALA A 79 3.64 2.13 -12.00
N ASP A 80 4.20 1.87 -13.18
CA ASP A 80 3.51 1.26 -14.32
C ASP A 80 3.72 -0.27 -14.44
N VAL A 81 4.68 -0.81 -13.68
CA VAL A 81 4.99 -2.24 -13.64
C VAL A 81 4.01 -3.04 -12.80
N ASP A 82 3.77 -4.29 -13.16
CA ASP A 82 2.93 -5.19 -12.35
C ASP A 82 3.62 -5.60 -11.05
N LEU A 83 2.89 -5.61 -9.94
CA LEU A 83 3.43 -5.84 -8.60
C LEU A 83 2.95 -7.15 -8.00
N PHE A 84 3.82 -7.79 -7.22
CA PHE A 84 3.48 -8.92 -6.37
C PHE A 84 4.21 -8.88 -5.03
N MET A 85 3.69 -9.62 -4.06
CA MET A 85 4.42 -10.00 -2.85
C MET A 85 4.43 -11.53 -2.75
N PRO A 86 5.39 -12.19 -2.06
CA PRO A 86 5.57 -13.65 -2.13
C PRO A 86 4.32 -14.49 -1.87
N VAL A 87 3.38 -13.99 -1.08
CA VAL A 87 2.15 -14.70 -0.68
C VAL A 87 0.95 -14.41 -1.59
N LEU A 88 1.00 -13.41 -2.47
CA LEU A 88 -0.11 -13.03 -3.36
C LEU A 88 0.31 -13.10 -4.83
N THR A 89 -0.65 -13.41 -5.70
CA THR A 89 -0.42 -13.47 -7.17
C THR A 89 -0.11 -12.10 -7.75
N PHE A 90 -0.72 -11.05 -7.20
CA PHE A 90 -0.42 -9.65 -7.49
C PHE A 90 -0.89 -8.79 -6.32
N VAL A 91 -0.49 -7.52 -6.32
CA VAL A 91 -1.04 -6.47 -5.46
C VAL A 91 -1.25 -5.20 -6.26
N PHE A 92 -2.23 -4.39 -5.88
CA PHE A 92 -2.38 -3.04 -6.43
C PHE A 92 -1.35 -2.09 -5.82
N GLY A 93 -0.98 -2.31 -4.56
CA GLY A 93 0.04 -1.58 -3.85
C GLY A 93 0.58 -2.36 -2.66
N GLU A 94 1.57 -1.77 -2.01
CA GLU A 94 2.03 -2.23 -0.70
C GLU A 94 2.54 -1.02 0.09
N ALA A 95 2.41 -1.06 1.41
CA ALA A 95 2.93 -0.05 2.31
C ALA A 95 3.56 -0.66 3.55
N ILE A 96 4.53 0.06 4.10
CA ILE A 96 5.08 -0.24 5.43
C ILE A 96 4.10 0.34 6.47
N LEU A 97 3.39 -0.53 7.20
CA LEU A 97 2.45 -0.11 8.26
C LEU A 97 3.14 0.76 9.31
N GLY A 98 2.67 2.00 9.48
CA GLY A 98 3.27 3.01 10.35
C GLY A 98 4.66 3.51 9.92
N GLY A 99 5.16 3.02 8.78
CA GLY A 99 6.43 3.41 8.17
C GLY A 99 6.30 4.64 7.27
N ARG A 100 7.30 4.83 6.40
CA ARG A 100 7.38 6.02 5.52
C ARG A 100 7.07 5.75 4.06
N ALA A 101 7.10 4.51 3.61
CA ALA A 101 7.04 4.17 2.19
C ALA A 101 5.77 3.38 1.84
N ALA A 102 5.19 3.77 0.72
CA ALA A 102 4.10 3.10 0.03
C ALA A 102 4.42 3.04 -1.47
N VAL A 103 3.86 2.07 -2.19
CA VAL A 103 3.88 1.99 -3.64
C VAL A 103 2.50 1.58 -4.15
N VAL A 104 2.06 2.17 -5.26
CA VAL A 104 0.87 1.78 -6.02
C VAL A 104 1.28 1.52 -7.46
N SER A 105 0.75 0.45 -8.05
CA SER A 105 0.90 0.14 -9.47
C SER A 105 -0.37 0.47 -10.24
N LEU A 106 -0.18 1.13 -11.37
CA LEU A 106 -1.22 1.42 -12.34
C LEU A 106 -1.54 0.21 -13.24
N HIS A 107 -0.65 -0.79 -13.29
CA HIS A 107 -0.72 -1.88 -14.26
C HIS A 107 -2.11 -2.53 -14.25
N ARG A 108 -2.52 -3.03 -13.08
CA ARG A 108 -3.80 -3.73 -12.89
C ARG A 108 -4.97 -2.80 -12.60
N LEU A 109 -4.76 -1.48 -12.56
CA LEU A 109 -5.85 -0.51 -12.45
C LEU A 109 -6.47 -0.17 -13.81
N ARG A 110 -5.71 -0.41 -14.90
CA ARG A 110 -6.16 -0.20 -16.28
C ARG A 110 -7.16 -1.28 -16.70
N GLN A 111 -8.27 -0.84 -17.29
CA GLN A 111 -9.31 -1.73 -17.82
C GLN A 111 -8.79 -2.63 -18.95
N THR A 112 -7.79 -2.17 -19.70
CA THR A 112 -7.18 -2.91 -20.81
C THR A 112 -6.53 -4.23 -20.40
N VAL A 113 -6.04 -4.35 -19.15
CA VAL A 113 -5.53 -5.62 -18.60
C VAL A 113 -6.62 -6.69 -18.52
N TYR A 114 -7.88 -6.27 -18.44
CA TYR A 114 -9.05 -7.14 -18.37
C TYR A 114 -9.78 -7.27 -19.73
N GLY A 115 -9.17 -6.81 -20.82
CA GLY A 115 -9.75 -6.88 -22.16
C GLY A 115 -10.86 -5.86 -22.44
N LEU A 116 -11.01 -4.86 -21.58
CA LEU A 116 -11.99 -3.77 -21.73
C LEU A 116 -11.36 -2.54 -22.40
N PRO A 117 -12.16 -1.65 -23.01
CA PRO A 117 -11.67 -0.39 -23.57
C PRO A 117 -10.92 0.44 -22.52
N ASP A 118 -9.93 1.22 -22.97
CA ASP A 118 -9.19 2.08 -22.08
C ASP A 118 -10.08 3.18 -21.48
N ASP A 119 -9.87 3.45 -20.21
CA ASP A 119 -10.53 4.52 -19.47
C ASP A 119 -9.49 5.16 -18.52
N PRO A 120 -8.75 6.16 -19.00
CA PRO A 120 -7.76 6.86 -18.18
C PRO A 120 -8.39 7.52 -16.96
N GLY A 121 -9.65 7.99 -17.06
CA GLY A 121 -10.38 8.62 -15.97
C GLY A 121 -10.64 7.64 -14.82
N LEU A 122 -11.11 6.43 -15.15
CA LEU A 122 -11.30 5.37 -14.15
C LEU A 122 -9.97 4.88 -13.57
N THR A 123 -8.93 4.76 -14.40
CA THR A 123 -7.58 4.39 -13.94
C THR A 123 -7.06 5.39 -12.90
N LEU A 124 -7.24 6.70 -13.15
CA LEU A 124 -6.86 7.76 -12.21
C LEU A 124 -7.67 7.68 -10.91
N LEU A 125 -8.98 7.46 -10.99
CA LEU A 125 -9.84 7.33 -9.82
C LEU A 125 -9.42 6.14 -8.94
N ARG A 126 -9.12 5.00 -9.55
CA ARG A 126 -8.59 3.82 -8.85
C ARG A 126 -7.22 4.09 -8.24
N ALA A 127 -6.32 4.75 -8.98
CA ALA A 127 -4.98 5.10 -8.48
C ALA A 127 -5.04 6.04 -7.28
N GLU A 128 -5.95 7.03 -7.28
CA GLU A 128 -6.16 7.90 -6.12
C GLU A 128 -6.66 7.11 -4.90
N ARG A 129 -7.59 6.16 -5.08
CA ARG A 129 -8.11 5.32 -3.98
C ARG A 129 -7.03 4.43 -3.38
N GLU A 130 -6.27 3.72 -4.22
CA GLU A 130 -5.17 2.87 -3.77
C GLU A 130 -4.05 3.71 -3.13
N ALA A 131 -3.76 4.90 -3.65
CA ALA A 131 -2.81 5.81 -3.01
C ALA A 131 -3.25 6.21 -1.59
N LEU A 132 -4.55 6.47 -1.37
CA LEU A 132 -5.09 6.73 -0.03
C LEU A 132 -5.01 5.50 0.87
N HIS A 133 -5.29 4.31 0.34
CA HIS A 133 -5.18 3.04 1.05
C HIS A 133 -3.76 2.84 1.59
N GLU A 134 -2.78 2.88 0.69
CA GLU A 134 -1.39 2.62 1.03
C GLU A 134 -0.80 3.72 1.92
N LEU A 135 -1.11 4.99 1.65
CA LEU A 135 -0.71 6.07 2.54
C LEU A 135 -1.37 5.93 3.91
N GLY A 136 -2.64 5.52 3.98
CA GLY A 136 -3.32 5.24 5.24
C GLY A 136 -2.57 4.22 6.08
N HIS A 137 -2.07 3.14 5.47
CA HIS A 137 -1.17 2.20 6.13
C HIS A 137 0.12 2.87 6.63
N THR A 138 0.77 3.73 5.85
CA THR A 138 1.95 4.48 6.34
C THR A 138 1.63 5.39 7.52
N PHE A 139 0.39 5.85 7.67
CA PHE A 139 -0.08 6.61 8.84
C PHE A 139 -0.60 5.73 9.99
N GLY A 140 -0.48 4.40 9.87
CA GLY A 140 -0.83 3.45 10.92
C GLY A 140 -2.29 3.02 10.94
N LEU A 141 -3.06 3.32 9.88
CA LEU A 141 -4.39 2.75 9.72
C LEU A 141 -4.27 1.29 9.31
N VAL A 142 -5.21 0.48 9.78
CA VAL A 142 -5.43 -0.89 9.32
C VAL A 142 -6.70 -0.93 8.47
N HIS A 143 -6.99 -2.08 7.86
CA HIS A 143 -8.15 -2.22 7.01
C HIS A 143 -9.46 -1.83 7.72
N CYS A 144 -10.33 -1.16 6.96
CA CYS A 144 -11.65 -0.73 7.39
C CYS A 144 -12.70 -1.79 7.00
N PRO A 145 -13.66 -2.13 7.89
CA PRO A 145 -14.76 -3.03 7.54
C PRO A 145 -15.80 -2.39 6.61
N ASP A 146 -15.79 -1.06 6.46
CA ASP A 146 -16.66 -0.33 5.55
C ASP A 146 -16.14 -0.44 4.11
N TYR A 147 -16.88 -1.16 3.26
CA TYR A 147 -16.54 -1.40 1.85
C TYR A 147 -16.58 -0.14 0.98
N THR A 148 -17.17 0.95 1.47
CA THR A 148 -17.17 2.25 0.76
C THR A 148 -15.95 3.10 1.07
N CYS A 149 -15.15 2.71 2.08
CA CYS A 149 -13.94 3.40 2.47
C CYS A 149 -12.73 2.91 1.67
N PRO A 150 -11.85 3.79 1.15
CA PRO A 150 -10.60 3.38 0.50
C PRO A 150 -9.69 2.48 1.36
N MET A 151 -9.83 2.51 2.70
CA MET A 151 -9.11 1.59 3.59
C MET A 151 -9.69 0.17 3.62
N HIS A 152 -10.75 -0.14 2.88
CA HIS A 152 -11.22 -1.52 2.73
C HIS A 152 -10.17 -2.37 2.03
N ALA A 153 -10.03 -3.63 2.43
CA ALA A 153 -9.10 -4.55 1.78
C ALA A 153 -9.70 -5.04 0.46
N THR A 154 -9.13 -4.61 -0.66
CA THR A 154 -9.60 -4.96 -2.01
C THR A 154 -8.72 -6.05 -2.63
N ARG A 155 -9.33 -6.91 -3.44
CA ARG A 155 -8.67 -7.99 -4.22
C ARG A 155 -8.93 -7.88 -5.71
N SER A 156 -9.84 -7.01 -6.11
CA SER A 156 -10.20 -6.78 -7.50
C SER A 156 -10.54 -5.32 -7.73
N VAL A 157 -10.52 -4.89 -9.00
CA VAL A 157 -10.84 -3.50 -9.36
C VAL A 157 -12.31 -3.17 -9.13
N GLU A 158 -13.19 -4.16 -9.21
CA GLU A 158 -14.62 -4.01 -8.90
C GLU A 158 -14.83 -3.64 -7.44
N GLU A 159 -14.04 -4.22 -6.52
CA GLU A 159 -14.07 -3.87 -5.10
C GLU A 159 -13.52 -2.45 -4.85
N ILE A 160 -12.49 -2.03 -5.59
CA ILE A 160 -11.99 -0.63 -5.55
C ILE A 160 -13.10 0.33 -6.01
N ASP A 161 -13.88 -0.07 -7.02
CA ASP A 161 -14.93 0.76 -7.60
C ASP A 161 -16.14 0.96 -6.67
N LEU A 162 -16.33 0.10 -5.67
CA LEU A 162 -17.37 0.26 -4.63
C LEU A 162 -17.12 1.46 -3.71
N ALA A 163 -15.88 1.95 -3.62
CA ALA A 163 -15.56 3.09 -2.77
C ALA A 163 -16.16 4.39 -3.35
N THR A 164 -17.22 4.91 -2.73
CA THR A 164 -18.01 6.04 -3.28
C THR A 164 -17.42 7.43 -2.96
N GLY A 165 -16.28 7.51 -2.26
CA GLY A 165 -15.72 8.78 -1.82
C GLY A 165 -14.30 8.71 -1.28
N GLY A 166 -14.01 9.58 -0.31
CA GLY A 166 -12.74 9.57 0.41
C GLY A 166 -12.77 8.62 1.60
N LEU A 167 -11.81 8.77 2.50
CA LEU A 167 -11.81 8.04 3.77
C LEU A 167 -13.12 8.28 4.54
N CYS A 168 -13.69 7.22 5.11
CA CYS A 168 -14.85 7.34 5.99
C CYS A 168 -14.51 8.22 7.21
N ARG A 169 -15.52 8.72 7.92
CA ARG A 169 -15.33 9.66 9.05
C ARG A 169 -14.32 9.14 10.10
N ALA A 170 -14.34 7.84 10.41
CA ALA A 170 -13.45 7.24 11.39
C ALA A 170 -11.99 7.19 10.89
N CYS A 171 -11.75 6.73 9.66
CA CYS A 171 -10.42 6.72 9.07
C CYS A 171 -9.88 8.14 8.84
N GLY A 172 -10.74 9.06 8.39
CA GLY A 172 -10.40 10.47 8.20
C GLY A 172 -9.96 11.14 9.51
N ALA A 173 -10.65 10.87 10.63
CA ALA A 173 -10.24 11.39 11.94
C ALA A 173 -8.86 10.85 12.37
N ARG A 174 -8.65 9.53 12.26
CA ARG A 174 -7.40 8.86 12.65
C ARG A 174 -6.21 9.34 11.81
N ILE A 175 -6.37 9.46 10.49
CA ILE A 175 -5.28 9.93 9.63
C ILE A 175 -4.97 11.41 9.88
N SER A 176 -5.99 12.22 10.15
CA SER A 176 -5.80 13.64 10.49
C SER A 176 -5.01 13.81 11.78
N GLU A 177 -5.30 13.00 12.80
CA GLU A 177 -4.52 12.96 14.04
C GLU A 177 -3.08 12.49 13.78
N ALA A 178 -2.91 11.41 13.01
CA ALA A 178 -1.59 10.91 12.66
C ALA A 178 -0.75 11.97 11.93
N ILE A 179 -1.32 12.69 10.95
CA ILE A 179 -0.66 13.77 10.20
C ILE A 179 -0.20 14.89 11.13
N ARG A 180 -1.05 15.35 12.05
CA ARG A 180 -0.67 16.37 13.06
C ARG A 180 0.48 15.90 13.96
N GLY A 181 0.55 14.60 14.22
CA GLY A 181 1.60 13.98 15.02
C GLY A 181 2.96 13.85 14.32
N VAL A 182 3.03 14.05 12.99
CA VAL A 182 4.30 13.98 12.26
C VAL A 182 5.02 15.33 12.28
N SER A 183 5.87 15.55 13.28
CA SER A 183 6.94 16.56 13.17
C SER A 183 7.98 16.08 12.16
N GLY A 184 8.64 16.98 11.43
CA GLY A 184 9.49 16.75 10.23
C GLY A 184 10.64 15.73 10.28
N ASN A 185 10.67 14.84 11.28
CA ASN A 185 11.61 13.72 11.42
C ASN A 185 10.97 12.32 11.23
N GLY A 186 9.77 12.25 10.63
CA GLY A 186 9.24 10.99 10.04
C GLY A 186 8.80 9.88 11.00
N ARG A 187 8.73 10.13 12.32
CA ARG A 187 8.15 9.18 13.30
C ARG A 187 6.75 9.63 13.71
N VAL A 188 5.76 8.77 13.50
CA VAL A 188 4.44 8.93 14.13
C VAL A 188 4.61 8.65 15.62
N ARG A 189 4.15 9.54 16.50
CA ARG A 189 4.00 9.21 17.91
C ARG A 189 2.93 8.11 17.99
N GLN A 190 3.32 6.90 18.41
CA GLN A 190 2.35 5.81 18.63
C GLN A 190 1.32 6.29 19.65
N ALA A 191 0.04 6.18 19.32
CA ALA A 191 -1.03 6.31 20.30
C ALA A 191 -0.88 5.14 21.29
N SER A 192 -0.90 5.44 22.60
CA SER A 192 -0.92 4.42 23.65
C SER A 192 -2.09 3.44 23.42
N PRO A 193 -1.91 2.14 23.67
CA PRO A 193 -3.01 1.19 23.57
C PRO A 193 -4.14 1.60 24.52
N GLU A 194 -5.38 1.64 24.02
CA GLU A 194 -6.56 1.81 24.87
C GLU A 194 -6.58 0.71 25.95
N PRO A 195 -6.94 1.04 27.21
CA PRO A 195 -7.08 0.04 28.25
C PRO A 195 -8.19 -0.95 27.86
N PRO A 196 -8.03 -2.25 28.15
CA PRO A 196 -9.03 -3.24 27.78
C PRO A 196 -10.36 -2.91 28.46
N SER A 197 -11.40 -2.72 27.63
CA SER A 197 -12.77 -2.59 28.12
C SER A 197 -13.12 -3.84 28.93
N ARG A 198 -13.63 -3.62 30.15
CA ARG A 198 -14.05 -4.69 31.07
C ARG A 198 -15.02 -5.63 30.35
N ARG A 199 -14.57 -6.82 29.99
CA ARG A 199 -15.45 -7.92 29.56
C ARG A 199 -16.42 -8.22 30.70
N ARG A 200 -17.72 -8.04 30.45
CA ARG A 200 -18.76 -8.70 31.27
C ARG A 200 -18.59 -10.20 31.08
N ARG A 201 -18.42 -10.93 32.18
CA ARG A 201 -18.40 -12.40 32.20
C ARG A 201 -19.75 -12.90 31.69
N SER A 202 -19.77 -13.49 30.50
CA SER A 202 -20.83 -14.41 30.10
C SER A 202 -20.42 -15.79 30.57
N LEU A 203 -21.20 -16.34 31.50
CA LEU A 203 -21.15 -17.74 31.90
C LEU A 203 -21.79 -18.55 30.78
N LEU A 204 -20.99 -19.31 30.02
CA LEU A 204 -21.44 -20.52 29.33
C LEU A 204 -20.22 -21.41 29.10
N SER A 205 -20.01 -22.26 30.08
CA SER A 205 -19.22 -23.48 30.00
C SER A 205 -19.93 -24.51 29.11
N ALA A 206 -19.11 -25.30 28.42
CA ALA A 206 -19.31 -26.72 28.08
C ALA A 206 -19.24 -27.05 26.57
N LEU A 207 -18.44 -28.10 26.31
CA LEU A 207 -18.46 -29.05 25.19
C LEU A 207 -17.34 -28.90 24.12
N PHE A 208 -16.14 -29.36 24.47
CA PHE A 208 -15.34 -30.27 23.63
C PHE A 208 -15.53 -31.69 24.22
N PRO A 209 -15.55 -32.80 23.44
CA PRO A 209 -14.39 -33.17 22.62
C PRO A 209 -14.67 -33.98 21.32
N PHE A 210 -13.58 -34.31 20.64
CA PHE A 210 -13.36 -35.44 19.71
C PHE A 210 -13.51 -35.18 18.21
N LEU A 211 -12.35 -35.06 17.53
CA LEU A 211 -11.98 -35.92 16.39
C LEU A 211 -10.47 -35.77 16.11
N LYS A 212 -9.74 -36.84 16.41
CA LYS A 212 -8.37 -37.14 15.93
C LYS A 212 -8.48 -37.65 14.49
N GLY A 213 -7.56 -37.26 13.60
CA GLY A 213 -7.39 -37.89 12.28
C GLY A 213 -6.51 -37.09 11.33
N GLN A 214 -5.25 -37.49 11.23
CA GLN A 214 -4.13 -37.00 10.38
C GLN A 214 -4.36 -37.17 8.85
N PRO A 215 -3.47 -36.72 7.90
CA PRO A 215 -2.04 -36.42 8.05
C PRO A 215 -1.46 -35.19 7.34
N GLN A 216 -0.21 -34.91 7.74
CA GLN A 216 0.76 -33.98 7.19
C GLN A 216 1.17 -34.38 5.77
N GLY A 217 1.23 -33.40 4.86
CA GLY A 217 1.86 -33.53 3.54
C GLY A 217 3.14 -32.73 3.53
N ASP A 218 4.28 -33.42 3.47
CA ASP A 218 5.61 -32.86 3.39
C ASP A 218 5.84 -32.15 2.03
N ALA A 219 6.38 -30.94 2.09
CA ALA A 219 6.90 -30.22 0.94
C ALA A 219 8.35 -30.66 0.65
N PRO A 220 8.72 -31.02 -0.59
CA PRO A 220 10.13 -31.23 -0.92
C PRO A 220 10.84 -29.88 -1.10
N THR A 221 11.69 -29.55 -0.14
CA THR A 221 12.75 -28.55 -0.29
C THR A 221 13.87 -29.13 -1.16
N LYS A 222 14.14 -28.53 -2.32
CA LYS A 222 15.39 -28.74 -3.07
C LYS A 222 16.26 -27.50 -2.94
N PRO A 223 17.52 -27.63 -2.49
CA PRO A 223 18.48 -26.53 -2.49
C PRO A 223 18.94 -26.22 -3.93
N CYS A 224 18.97 -24.94 -4.25
CA CYS A 224 19.45 -24.42 -5.53
C CYS A 224 20.98 -24.26 -5.44
N THR A 225 21.73 -25.15 -6.10
CA THR A 225 23.18 -24.97 -6.32
C THR A 225 23.40 -24.23 -7.63
N PRO A 226 24.26 -23.21 -7.69
CA PRO A 226 24.57 -22.51 -8.93
C PRO A 226 25.40 -23.39 -9.86
N LYS A 227 24.97 -23.51 -11.13
CA LYS A 227 25.79 -24.07 -12.21
C LYS A 227 26.75 -22.99 -12.70
N ILE A 228 28.04 -23.30 -12.66
CA ILE A 228 29.11 -22.60 -13.37
C ILE A 228 29.00 -23.01 -14.85
N PRO A 229 29.13 -22.10 -15.83
CA PRO A 229 29.20 -22.48 -17.23
C PRO A 229 30.62 -22.99 -17.58
N ASP A 230 30.69 -24.15 -18.24
CA ASP A 230 31.87 -24.58 -18.98
C ASP A 230 31.83 -23.96 -20.39
N GLU A 231 33.03 -23.59 -20.85
CA GLU A 231 33.51 -23.06 -22.15
C GLU A 231 32.54 -22.93 -23.34
#